data_AF-A0A521TB36-F1
#
_entry.id   AF-A0A521TB36-F1
#
_cell.length_a   1.000
_cell.length_b   1.000
_cell.length_c   1.000
_cell.angle_alpha   90.00
_cell.angle_beta   90.00
_cell.angle_gamma   90.00
#
_symmetry.space_group_name_H-M   'P 1'
#
loop_
_entity.id
_entity.type
_entity.pdbx_description
1 polymer ?
#
loop_
_entity_poly.entity_id
_entity_poly.type
_entity_poly.pdbx_seq_one_letter_code
_entity_poly.pdbx_strand_id
1 'polypeptide(L)'
;MNEERAIAIMMANLKGSKKKSVNLLQFAEACRSLKNKWKGGFKEMSEFFHVSQFMLRQIDKINDLDKQFTPLLKEGKLGIDAAYQIWRLDKNRQKDFSKIVPYLTTEEIRAFVNILHKNPKKSVTECKKELDTIRDRNIHVLVLSLESEEFKKIKEHAIKKKQSVQDYVIDLIKNVKP
;
A
#
# COMPACT_ATOMS: atom_id res chain seq x y z
N MET A 1 23.90 -10.86 12.67
CA MET A 1 23.03 -12.01 13.03
C MET A 1 23.61 -13.30 12.43
N ASN A 2 23.58 -14.45 13.14
CA ASN A 2 23.95 -15.75 12.55
C ASN A 2 22.83 -16.24 11.59
N GLU A 3 23.12 -17.25 10.76
CA GLU A 3 22.18 -17.68 9.73
C GLU A 3 20.97 -18.41 10.31
N GLU A 4 21.18 -19.38 11.19
CA GLU A 4 20.12 -20.15 11.85
C GLU A 4 19.10 -19.25 12.56
N ARG A 5 19.56 -18.24 13.30
CA ARG A 5 18.69 -17.27 13.97
C ARG A 5 17.90 -16.43 12.98
N ALA A 6 18.52 -16.02 11.87
CA ALA A 6 17.83 -15.25 10.84
C ALA A 6 16.75 -16.10 10.15
N ILE A 7 17.03 -17.37 9.84
CA ILE A 7 16.05 -18.33 9.32
C ILE A 7 14.89 -18.50 10.31
N ALA A 8 15.18 -18.72 11.60
CA ALA A 8 14.15 -18.88 12.63
C ALA A 8 13.23 -17.66 12.73
N ILE A 9 13.80 -16.45 12.73
CA ILE A 9 13.02 -15.19 12.73
C ILE A 9 12.16 -15.11 11.46
N MET A 10 12.72 -15.37 10.28
CA MET A 10 11.98 -15.31 9.02
C MET A 10 10.83 -16.31 8.98
N MET A 11 11.07 -17.57 9.38
CA MET A 11 10.02 -18.61 9.42
C MET A 11 8.91 -18.27 10.41
N ALA A 12 9.25 -17.79 11.61
CA ALA A 12 8.27 -17.39 12.61
C ALA A 12 7.36 -16.25 12.12
N ASN A 13 7.90 -15.34 11.29
CA ASN A 13 7.14 -14.19 10.80
C ASN A 13 6.39 -14.47 9.50
N LEU A 14 6.91 -15.32 8.61
CA LEU A 14 6.24 -15.66 7.35
C LEU A 14 5.21 -16.77 7.48
N LYS A 15 5.53 -17.83 8.25
CA LYS A 15 4.72 -19.06 8.37
C LYS A 15 4.08 -19.26 9.75
N GLY A 16 4.42 -18.42 10.73
CA GLY A 16 3.91 -18.54 12.11
C GLY A 16 2.55 -17.90 12.35
N SER A 17 2.09 -18.01 13.61
CA SER A 17 0.77 -17.60 14.09
C SER A 17 0.36 -16.16 13.72
N LYS A 18 -0.95 -15.85 13.80
CA LYS A 18 -1.47 -14.47 13.60
C LYS A 18 -0.75 -13.44 14.48
N LYS A 19 -0.24 -13.85 15.66
CA LYS A 19 0.57 -13.00 16.54
C LYS A 19 2.06 -13.22 16.23
N LYS A 20 2.69 -12.20 15.64
CA LYS A 20 4.11 -12.24 15.30
C LYS A 20 4.94 -12.10 16.57
N SER A 21 5.85 -13.05 16.80
CA SER A 21 6.66 -13.14 18.03
C SER A 21 7.81 -12.15 18.08
N VAL A 22 8.13 -11.54 16.94
CA VAL A 22 9.32 -10.69 16.75
C VAL A 22 8.86 -9.33 16.23
N ASN A 23 9.51 -8.26 16.68
CA ASN A 23 9.20 -6.92 16.16
C ASN A 23 9.64 -6.78 14.69
N LEU A 24 9.03 -5.83 14.00
CA LEU A 24 9.20 -5.66 12.56
C LEU A 24 10.64 -5.29 12.15
N LEU A 25 11.39 -4.62 13.04
CA LEU A 25 12.79 -4.26 12.82
C LEU A 25 13.71 -5.48 12.80
N GLN A 26 13.56 -6.39 13.76
CA GLN A 26 14.32 -7.63 13.82
C GLN A 26 13.97 -8.55 12.64
N PHE A 27 12.71 -8.55 12.20
CA PHE A 27 12.32 -9.27 11.00
C PHE A 27 12.99 -8.70 9.74
N ALA A 28 13.04 -7.37 9.61
CA ALA A 28 13.75 -6.70 8.53
C ALA A 28 15.26 -6.98 8.56
N GLU A 29 15.87 -6.97 9.74
CA GLU A 29 17.30 -7.24 9.93
C GLU A 29 17.64 -8.69 9.55
N ALA A 30 16.80 -9.66 9.95
CA ALA A 30 16.95 -11.06 9.57
C ALA A 30 16.88 -11.22 8.04
N CYS A 31 15.91 -10.57 7.39
CA CYS A 31 15.77 -10.58 5.94
C CYS A 31 17.04 -10.06 5.25
N ARG A 32 17.57 -8.90 5.69
CA ARG A 32 18.80 -8.31 5.16
C ARG A 32 20.02 -9.20 5.40
N SER A 33 20.10 -9.80 6.58
CA SER A 33 21.21 -10.71 6.92
C SER A 33 21.25 -11.93 6.01
N LEU A 34 20.10 -12.54 5.67
CA LEU A 34 20.06 -13.67 4.74
C LEU A 34 20.35 -13.24 3.31
N LYS A 35 19.74 -12.13 2.86
CA LYS A 35 19.97 -11.56 1.52
C LYS A 35 21.46 -11.35 1.23
N ASN A 36 22.21 -10.90 2.24
CA ASN A 36 23.65 -10.63 2.09
C ASN A 36 24.52 -11.90 2.18
N LYS A 37 24.04 -12.98 2.79
CA LYS A 37 24.78 -14.24 2.94
C LYS A 37 24.56 -15.20 1.79
N TRP A 38 23.33 -15.26 1.29
CA TRP A 38 22.90 -16.21 0.27
C TRP A 38 23.26 -15.67 -1.11
N LYS A 39 23.94 -16.47 -1.92
CA LYS A 39 24.45 -16.03 -3.23
C LYS A 39 23.32 -15.61 -4.17
N GLY A 40 22.16 -16.28 -4.10
CA GLY A 40 20.98 -15.93 -4.89
C GLY A 40 20.13 -14.80 -4.29
N GLY A 41 20.51 -14.26 -3.12
CA GLY A 41 19.80 -13.17 -2.45
C GLY A 41 18.30 -13.44 -2.34
N PHE A 42 17.47 -12.50 -2.82
CA PHE A 42 16.01 -12.66 -2.77
C PHE A 42 15.46 -13.84 -3.60
N LYS A 43 16.15 -14.26 -4.67
CA LYS A 43 15.69 -15.38 -5.50
C LYS A 43 15.73 -16.68 -4.68
N GLU A 44 16.88 -16.97 -4.10
CA GLU A 44 17.10 -18.14 -3.25
C GLU A 44 16.21 -18.10 -2.00
N MET A 45 16.08 -16.93 -1.36
CA MET A 45 15.14 -16.73 -0.25
C MET A 45 13.68 -16.98 -0.64
N SER A 46 13.25 -16.55 -1.82
CA SER A 46 11.89 -16.73 -2.31
C SER A 46 11.54 -18.20 -2.48
N GLU A 47 12.48 -18.98 -3.04
CA GLU A 47 12.36 -20.43 -3.21
C GLU A 47 12.32 -21.14 -1.85
N PHE A 48 13.22 -20.79 -0.93
CA PHE A 48 13.31 -21.41 0.39
C PHE A 48 12.10 -21.12 1.30
N PHE A 49 11.65 -19.85 1.35
CA PHE A 49 10.56 -19.44 2.23
C PHE A 49 9.18 -19.60 1.58
N HIS A 50 9.10 -19.90 0.28
CA HIS A 50 7.87 -19.95 -0.52
C HIS A 50 7.05 -18.65 -0.46
N VAL A 51 7.72 -17.50 -0.60
CA VAL A 51 7.10 -16.17 -0.64
C VAL A 51 7.63 -15.39 -1.83
N SER A 52 6.88 -14.38 -2.27
CA SER A 52 7.32 -13.58 -3.42
C SER A 52 8.59 -12.77 -3.11
N GLN A 53 9.46 -12.60 -4.10
CA GLN A 53 10.62 -11.70 -4.00
C GLN A 53 10.19 -10.27 -3.68
N PHE A 54 9.00 -9.85 -4.12
CA PHE A 54 8.44 -8.55 -3.81
C PHE A 54 8.20 -8.38 -2.31
N MET A 55 7.59 -9.36 -1.64
CA MET A 55 7.38 -9.33 -0.20
C MET A 55 8.71 -9.23 0.56
N LEU A 56 9.71 -10.02 0.18
CA LEU A 56 11.05 -9.97 0.78
C LEU A 56 11.70 -8.60 0.59
N ARG A 57 11.53 -7.99 -0.58
CA ARG A 57 12.00 -6.63 -0.86
C ARG A 57 11.33 -5.61 0.05
N GLN A 58 10.00 -5.68 0.22
CA GLN A 58 9.28 -4.77 1.12
C GLN A 58 9.81 -4.88 2.56
N ILE A 59 10.06 -6.11 3.03
CA ILE A 59 10.62 -6.35 4.36
C ILE A 59 12.03 -5.77 4.49
N ASP A 60 12.92 -6.02 3.52
CA ASP A 60 14.30 -5.50 3.56
C ASP A 60 14.36 -3.97 3.57
N LYS A 61 13.41 -3.29 2.91
CA LYS A 61 13.37 -1.82 2.83
C LYS A 61 13.01 -1.12 4.12
N ILE A 62 12.46 -1.82 5.10
CA ILE A 62 12.25 -1.27 6.46
C ILE A 62 13.58 -0.82 7.09
N ASN A 63 14.67 -1.54 6.82
CA ASN A 63 16.00 -1.17 7.34
C ASN A 63 16.55 0.14 6.75
N ASP A 64 15.99 0.63 5.64
CA ASP A 64 16.42 1.85 4.95
C ASP A 64 15.55 3.06 5.33
N LEU A 65 14.52 2.87 6.16
CA LEU A 65 13.68 3.96 6.65
C LEU A 65 14.46 4.92 7.54
N ASP A 66 14.03 6.18 7.55
CA ASP A 66 14.56 7.15 8.50
C ASP A 66 14.29 6.73 9.95
N LYS A 67 15.25 6.98 10.84
CA LYS A 67 15.21 6.56 12.25
C LYS A 67 14.00 7.10 13.00
N GLN A 68 13.42 8.23 12.56
CA GLN A 68 12.19 8.79 13.13
C GLN A 68 10.97 7.83 13.07
N PHE A 69 10.97 6.83 12.18
CA PHE A 69 9.91 5.82 12.10
C PHE A 69 10.13 4.62 13.04
N THR A 70 11.31 4.52 13.67
CA THR A 70 11.66 3.43 14.60
C THR A 70 10.63 3.23 15.71
N PRO A 71 10.13 4.29 16.40
CA PRO A 71 9.12 4.11 17.44
C PRO A 71 7.83 3.46 16.91
N LEU A 72 7.34 3.93 15.75
CA LEU A 72 6.12 3.40 15.13
C LEU A 72 6.26 1.93 14.70
N LEU A 73 7.45 1.54 14.23
CA LEU A 73 7.78 0.15 13.90
C LEU A 73 7.86 -0.74 15.13
N LYS A 74 8.41 -0.24 16.25
CA LYS A 74 8.50 -0.96 17.53
C LYS A 74 7.12 -1.15 18.17
N GLU A 75 6.27 -0.14 18.11
CA GLU A 75 4.91 -0.16 18.65
C GLU A 75 3.92 -0.93 17.77
N GLY A 76 4.34 -1.39 16.58
CA GLY A 76 3.46 -2.08 15.64
C GLY A 76 2.43 -1.18 14.95
N LYS A 77 2.57 0.15 15.08
CA LYS A 77 1.71 1.15 14.42
C LYS A 77 2.01 1.30 12.94
N LEU A 78 3.16 0.80 12.48
CA LEU A 78 3.54 0.81 11.07
C LEU A 78 3.80 -0.61 10.57
N GLY A 79 2.96 -1.07 9.64
CA GLY A 79 3.09 -2.39 8.99
C GLY A 79 4.07 -2.38 7.80
N ILE A 80 4.33 -3.57 7.23
CA ILE A 80 5.27 -3.76 6.10
C ILE A 80 4.91 -2.90 4.89
N ASP A 81 3.64 -2.90 4.47
CA ASP A 81 3.23 -2.13 3.29
C ASP A 81 3.37 -0.62 3.51
N ALA A 82 2.86 -0.11 4.64
CA ALA A 82 2.98 1.31 4.98
C ALA A 82 4.45 1.75 5.07
N ALA A 83 5.31 0.95 5.70
CA ALA A 83 6.75 1.17 5.75
C ALA A 83 7.37 1.21 4.35
N TYR A 84 6.98 0.30 3.47
CA TYR A 84 7.46 0.29 2.08
C TYR A 84 6.99 1.51 1.28
N GLN A 85 5.74 1.96 1.46
CA GLN A 85 5.26 3.18 0.79
C GLN A 85 6.03 4.41 1.26
N ILE A 86 6.29 4.54 2.56
CA ILE A 86 7.09 5.64 3.13
C ILE A 86 8.52 5.61 2.59
N TRP A 87 9.13 4.43 2.51
CA TRP A 87 10.52 4.27 2.03
C TRP A 87 10.72 4.81 0.60
N ARG A 88 9.67 4.77 -0.24
CA ARG A 88 9.72 5.27 -1.63
C ARG A 88 9.79 6.79 -1.74
N LEU A 89 9.50 7.52 -0.66
CA LEU A 89 9.66 8.97 -0.61
C LEU A 89 11.13 9.35 -0.42
N ASP A 90 11.54 10.53 -0.89
CA ASP A 90 12.85 11.08 -0.54
C ASP A 90 12.95 11.39 0.96
N LYS A 91 14.18 11.55 1.46
CA LYS A 91 14.44 11.72 2.90
C LYS A 91 13.81 12.97 3.49
N ASN A 92 13.70 14.07 2.74
CA ASN A 92 13.05 15.29 3.22
C ASN A 92 11.55 15.06 3.38
N ARG A 93 10.91 14.43 2.39
CA ARG A 93 9.49 14.07 2.48
C ARG A 93 9.20 13.02 3.55
N GLN A 94 10.09 12.05 3.75
CA GLN A 94 10.00 11.11 4.88
C GLN A 94 9.96 11.86 6.21
N LYS A 95 10.83 12.86 6.40
CA LYS A 95 10.88 13.71 7.61
C LYS A 95 9.57 14.43 7.88
N ASP A 96 9.04 15.12 6.90
CA ASP A 96 7.77 15.83 7.08
C ASP A 96 6.60 14.85 7.25
N PHE A 97 6.62 13.72 6.54
CA PHE A 97 5.58 12.72 6.62
C PHE A 97 5.50 12.05 8.00
N SER A 98 6.63 11.88 8.69
CA SER A 98 6.69 11.28 10.03
C SER A 98 5.78 11.97 11.07
N LYS A 99 5.51 13.27 10.89
CA LYS A 99 4.66 14.07 11.77
C LYS A 99 3.16 13.76 11.61
N ILE A 100 2.76 13.17 10.49
CA ILE A 100 1.36 12.92 10.15
C ILE A 100 1.01 11.44 10.06
N VAL A 101 1.98 10.57 9.78
CA VAL A 101 1.80 9.10 9.73
C VAL A 101 1.08 8.51 10.95
N PRO A 102 1.33 8.96 12.21
CA PRO A 102 0.64 8.39 13.37
C PRO A 102 -0.89 8.53 13.36
N TYR A 103 -1.42 9.44 12.54
CA TYR A 103 -2.85 9.74 12.44
C TYR A 103 -3.50 9.14 11.19
N LEU A 104 -2.78 8.32 10.43
CA LEU A 104 -3.26 7.73 9.18
C LEU A 104 -3.32 6.21 9.28
N THR A 105 -4.36 5.64 8.68
CA THR A 105 -4.47 4.21 8.40
C THR A 105 -3.50 3.79 7.29
N THR A 106 -3.27 2.48 7.13
CA THR A 106 -2.40 1.97 6.04
C THR A 106 -2.94 2.35 4.65
N GLU A 107 -4.26 2.38 4.47
CA GLU A 107 -4.90 2.78 3.21
C GLU A 107 -4.70 4.27 2.93
N GLU A 108 -4.87 5.12 3.96
CA GLU A 108 -4.60 6.56 3.85
C GLU A 108 -3.12 6.84 3.58
N ILE A 109 -2.19 6.10 4.19
CA ILE A 109 -0.76 6.21 3.88
C ILE A 109 -0.51 5.93 2.39
N ARG A 110 -1.12 4.87 1.84
CA ARG A 110 -0.99 4.54 0.42
C ARG A 110 -1.57 5.63 -0.48
N ALA A 111 -2.76 6.12 -0.17
CA ALA A 111 -3.39 7.22 -0.90
C ALA A 111 -2.53 8.49 -0.84
N PHE A 112 -2.01 8.82 0.34
CA PHE A 112 -1.19 9.99 0.57
C PHE A 112 0.13 9.94 -0.21
N VAL A 113 0.83 8.81 -0.18
CA VAL A 113 2.06 8.61 -0.97
C VAL A 113 1.78 8.73 -2.47
N ASN A 114 0.63 8.25 -2.94
CA ASN A 114 0.21 8.46 -4.34
C ASN A 114 -0.03 9.94 -4.66
N ILE A 115 -0.66 10.71 -3.78
CA ILE A 115 -0.84 12.16 -3.94
C ILE A 115 0.53 12.85 -4.01
N LEU A 116 1.46 12.50 -3.12
CA LEU A 116 2.82 13.06 -3.11
C LEU A 116 3.57 12.77 -4.42
N HIS A 117 3.49 11.55 -4.95
CA HIS A 117 4.13 11.22 -6.22
C HIS A 117 3.52 11.96 -7.41
N LYS A 118 2.19 12.14 -7.43
CA LYS A 118 1.51 12.93 -8.47
C LYS A 118 1.80 14.42 -8.37
N ASN A 119 2.18 14.91 -7.18
CA ASN A 119 2.44 16.32 -6.91
C ASN A 119 3.87 16.54 -6.38
N PRO A 120 4.93 16.38 -7.22
CA PRO A 120 6.33 16.48 -6.79
C PRO A 120 6.73 17.89 -6.30
N LYS A 121 6.00 18.94 -6.71
CA LYS A 121 6.28 20.32 -6.30
C LYS A 121 5.55 20.76 -5.02
N LYS A 122 4.48 20.06 -4.64
CA LYS A 122 3.72 20.39 -3.43
C LYS A 122 4.46 19.89 -2.19
N SER A 123 4.34 20.65 -1.11
CA SER A 123 4.76 20.24 0.23
C SER A 123 3.88 19.11 0.78
N VAL A 124 4.38 18.43 1.81
CA VAL A 124 3.60 17.43 2.55
C VAL A 124 2.34 18.04 3.17
N THR A 125 2.42 19.28 3.66
CA THR A 125 1.29 20.00 4.26
C THR A 125 0.20 20.31 3.23
N GLU A 126 0.58 20.73 2.02
CA GLU A 126 -0.39 20.97 0.94
C GLU A 126 -1.08 19.68 0.50
N CYS A 127 -0.31 18.60 0.35
CA CYS A 127 -0.88 17.30 0.02
C CYS A 127 -1.81 16.77 1.12
N LYS A 128 -1.57 17.14 2.39
CA LYS A 128 -2.45 16.76 3.52
C LYS A 128 -3.81 17.40 3.40
N LYS A 129 -3.87 18.70 3.07
CA LYS A 129 -5.14 19.38 2.80
C LYS A 129 -5.93 18.69 1.67
N GLU A 130 -5.24 18.23 0.64
CA GLU A 130 -5.84 17.50 -0.47
C GLU A 130 -6.41 16.13 -0.03
N LEU A 131 -5.67 15.39 0.81
CA LEU A 131 -6.16 14.15 1.41
C LEU A 131 -7.39 14.39 2.30
N ASP A 132 -7.37 15.42 3.15
CA ASP A 132 -8.48 15.74 4.05
C ASP A 132 -9.75 16.09 3.25
N THR A 133 -9.59 16.80 2.12
CA THR A 133 -10.70 17.10 1.18
C THR A 133 -11.30 15.84 0.55
N ILE A 134 -10.51 14.78 0.37
CA ILE A 134 -10.97 13.49 -0.14
C ILE A 134 -11.64 12.69 0.98
N ARG A 135 -11.06 12.72 2.18
CA ARG A 135 -11.54 11.99 3.36
C ARG A 135 -12.95 12.39 3.77
N ASP A 136 -13.27 13.68 3.66
CA ASP A 136 -14.58 14.21 4.05
C ASP A 136 -15.67 14.00 2.99
N ARG A 137 -15.36 13.34 1.85
CA ARG A 137 -16.37 13.02 0.84
C ARG A 137 -17.19 11.82 1.29
N ASN A 138 -18.45 12.08 1.63
CA ASN A 138 -19.46 11.02 1.73
C ASN A 138 -19.68 10.41 0.33
N ILE A 139 -19.13 9.22 0.10
CA ILE A 139 -19.39 8.45 -1.10
C ILE A 139 -20.71 7.70 -0.88
N HIS A 140 -21.79 8.24 -1.45
CA HIS A 140 -23.05 7.51 -1.53
C HIS A 140 -22.96 6.51 -2.68
N VAL A 141 -22.74 5.25 -2.35
CA VAL A 141 -22.75 4.16 -3.33
C VAL A 141 -24.19 3.70 -3.52
N LEU A 142 -24.74 3.94 -4.70
CA LEU A 142 -26.00 3.34 -5.13
C LEU A 142 -25.68 2.10 -5.96
N VAL A 143 -26.13 0.94 -5.49
CA VAL A 143 -26.05 -0.31 -6.26
C VAL A 143 -27.43 -0.61 -6.83
N LEU A 144 -27.56 -0.45 -8.14
CA LEU A 144 -28.76 -0.83 -8.87
C LEU A 144 -28.50 -2.18 -9.55
N SER A 145 -29.28 -3.18 -9.16
CA SER A 145 -29.28 -4.45 -9.89
C SER A 145 -30.05 -4.23 -11.18
N LEU A 146 -29.45 -4.65 -12.30
CA LEU A 146 -30.10 -4.62 -13.60
C LEU A 146 -30.45 -6.04 -13.99
N GLU A 147 -31.67 -6.23 -14.48
CA GLU A 147 -32.05 -7.48 -15.11
C GLU A 147 -31.25 -7.68 -16.40
N SER A 148 -31.03 -8.94 -16.77
CA SER A 148 -30.18 -9.28 -17.93
C SER A 148 -30.64 -8.61 -19.23
N GLU A 149 -31.96 -8.46 -19.40
CA GLU A 149 -32.55 -7.77 -20.56
C GLU A 149 -32.27 -6.26 -20.57
N GLU A 150 -32.30 -5.61 -19.41
CA GLU A 150 -32.05 -4.17 -19.28
C GLU A 150 -30.58 -3.86 -19.56
N PHE A 151 -29.67 -4.68 -19.02
CA PHE A 151 -28.25 -4.55 -19.31
C PHE A 151 -27.96 -4.72 -20.81
N LYS A 152 -28.63 -5.69 -21.47
CA LYS A 152 -28.48 -5.91 -22.91
C LYS A 152 -28.93 -4.67 -23.71
N LYS A 153 -30.06 -4.08 -23.36
CA LYS A 153 -30.55 -2.83 -23.98
C LYS A 153 -29.54 -1.69 -23.79
N ILE A 154 -29.01 -1.48 -22.59
CA ILE A 154 -28.00 -0.45 -22.32
C ILE A 154 -26.75 -0.67 -23.18
N LYS A 155 -26.28 -1.92 -23.26
CA LYS A 155 -25.11 -2.29 -24.07
C LYS A 155 -25.31 -2.00 -25.56
N GLU A 156 -26.47 -2.34 -26.11
CA GLU A 156 -26.79 -2.07 -27.52
C GLU A 156 -26.82 -0.56 -27.82
N HIS A 157 -27.36 0.25 -26.91
CA HIS A 157 -27.39 1.70 -27.07
C HIS A 157 -26.01 2.35 -26.93
N ALA A 158 -25.18 1.85 -26.01
CA ALA A 158 -23.78 2.30 -25.87
C ALA A 158 -22.98 2.05 -27.17
N ILE A 159 -23.16 0.88 -27.79
CA ILE A 159 -22.54 0.53 -29.08
C ILE A 159 -23.00 1.50 -30.18
N LYS A 160 -24.31 1.76 -30.29
CA LYS A 160 -24.87 2.71 -31.27
C LYS A 160 -24.28 4.12 -31.12
N LYS A 161 -24.01 4.54 -29.87
CA LYS A 161 -23.37 5.84 -29.56
C LYS A 161 -21.84 5.81 -29.59
N LYS A 162 -21.21 4.66 -29.89
CA LYS A 162 -19.75 4.47 -29.88
C LYS A 162 -19.09 4.82 -28.55
N GLN A 163 -19.77 4.51 -27.45
CA GLN A 163 -19.27 4.73 -26.09
C GLN A 163 -19.10 3.39 -25.35
N SER A 164 -18.30 3.39 -24.28
CA SER A 164 -18.31 2.26 -23.35
C SER A 164 -19.65 2.18 -22.61
N VAL A 165 -20.03 0.99 -22.13
CA VAL A 165 -21.25 0.82 -21.34
C VAL A 165 -21.24 1.71 -20.10
N GLN A 166 -20.07 1.85 -19.46
CA GLN A 166 -19.90 2.68 -18.28
C GLN A 166 -20.09 4.17 -18.58
N ASP A 167 -19.49 4.69 -19.65
CA ASP A 167 -19.63 6.09 -20.04
C ASP A 167 -21.09 6.40 -20.42
N TYR A 168 -21.72 5.50 -21.16
CA TYR A 168 -23.12 5.65 -21.55
C TYR A 168 -24.07 5.70 -20.34
N VAL A 169 -23.85 4.84 -19.32
CA VAL A 169 -24.64 4.86 -18.08
C VAL A 169 -24.40 6.15 -17.29
N ILE A 170 -23.15 6.62 -17.20
CA ILE A 170 -22.84 7.90 -16.53
C ILE A 170 -23.53 9.06 -17.24
N ASP A 171 -23.53 9.09 -18.56
CA ASP A 171 -24.22 10.10 -19.35
C ASP A 171 -25.74 10.05 -19.14
N LEU A 172 -26.34 8.86 -19.07
CA LEU A 172 -27.76 8.72 -18.74
C LEU A 172 -28.06 9.34 -17.36
N ILE A 173 -27.31 8.96 -16.34
CA ILE A 173 -27.52 9.44 -14.95
C ILE A 173 -27.37 10.96 -14.87
N LYS A 174 -26.38 11.54 -15.55
CA LYS A 174 -26.14 12.99 -15.55
C LYS A 174 -27.21 13.80 -16.28
N ASN A 175 -27.88 13.21 -17.27
CA ASN A 175 -28.86 13.90 -18.10
C ASN A 175 -30.31 13.76 -17.61
N VAL A 176 -30.55 12.98 -16.54
CA VAL A 176 -31.83 12.99 -15.84
C VAL A 176 -31.90 14.27 -15.00
N LYS A 177 -32.60 15.29 -15.51
CA LYS A 177 -33.02 16.42 -14.68
C LYS A 177 -34.14 15.94 -13.73
N PRO A 178 -34.15 16.39 -12.47
CA PRO A 178 -35.25 16.12 -11.55
C PRO A 178 -36.57 16.72 -12.05
#